data_AF-A0A9E4HCG7-F1
#
_entry.id   AF-A0A9E4HCG7-F1
#
_cell.length_a   1.000
_cell.length_b   1.000
_cell.length_c   1.000
_cell.angle_alpha   90.00
_cell.angle_beta   90.00
_cell.angle_gamma   90.00
#
_symmetry.space_group_name_H-M   'P 1'
#
loop_
_entity.id
_entity.type
_entity.pdbx_description
1 polymer ?
#
loop_
_entity_poly.entity_id
_entity_poly.type
_entity_poly.pdbx_seq_one_letter_code
_entity_poly.pdbx_strand_id
1 'polypeptide(L)'
;MNKEFEQHEEKGQNWWEESLNRRQVGKRLAAIGAGAALLTSAGVMIGCGGDDDFDSEEAAANAKDAIDVQKESGWNVGAESKRLALKNASPTDSKNSIDGWKVYTDPEKLRTAWGPAEEANKKFVSSELINSLNQPSLKNSVQPVHSKTMDEAYSRGLGMKELLEESKNPGSTAIVVDLPGPEAVAYAAALSDYADVVTTFDNWPHPNGVVPSQETLGAMLYYAEEVEENKEKRSEGGPTVFAMDSNRLTPYRDSRDAFDNRYIATMPTAENLKAENIESIIYTTPDQKRTEELDDLNEEFVAYRDAGIQVTMMPLTDFQPPSAESIAELGEVDEGTSSTHRTYYYGGHPYYSPFFYAFYPMFLPVRAYNYGSLRSPSTVRRPNYSPTRRPTTFSSATQGGRAGVGKTKPAGFGRVSTRTVNGKTSYTSASSRTRSSGSGRSGSFGRSGGRRSSG
;
A
#
# COMPACT_ATOMS: atom_id res chain seq x y z
N MET A 1 -36.46 18.37 -0.79
CA MET A 1 -35.26 18.38 0.08
C MET A 1 -34.80 16.98 0.53
N ASN A 2 -35.61 15.90 0.40
CA ASN A 2 -35.15 14.53 0.74
C ASN A 2 -34.67 13.68 -0.45
N LYS A 3 -34.98 14.04 -1.71
CA LYS A 3 -34.62 13.22 -2.88
C LYS A 3 -33.18 13.41 -3.38
N GLU A 4 -32.54 14.54 -3.08
CA GLU A 4 -31.14 14.78 -3.46
C GLU A 4 -30.17 14.09 -2.50
N PHE A 5 -30.51 13.95 -1.22
CA PHE A 5 -29.70 13.18 -0.26
C PHE A 5 -29.69 11.67 -0.58
N GLU A 6 -30.83 11.08 -0.93
CA GLU A 6 -30.91 9.65 -1.32
C GLU A 6 -30.12 9.34 -2.61
N GLN A 7 -30.10 10.25 -3.60
CA GLN A 7 -29.35 10.05 -4.84
C GLN A 7 -27.82 10.15 -4.67
N HIS A 8 -27.33 10.89 -3.68
CA HIS A 8 -25.91 10.93 -3.36
C HIS A 8 -25.45 9.67 -2.60
N GLU A 9 -26.32 9.08 -1.78
CA GLU A 9 -26.04 7.86 -1.02
C GLU A 9 -26.01 6.60 -1.92
N GLU A 10 -26.95 6.47 -2.87
CA GLU A 10 -26.96 5.37 -3.86
C GLU A 10 -25.79 5.44 -4.86
N LYS A 11 -25.32 6.65 -5.23
CA LYS A 11 -24.16 6.81 -6.11
C LYS A 11 -22.84 6.52 -5.40
N GLY A 12 -22.78 6.79 -4.09
CA GLY A 12 -21.71 6.31 -3.23
C GLY A 12 -21.60 4.79 -3.30
N GLN A 13 -22.72 4.06 -3.32
CA GLN A 13 -22.77 2.60 -3.21
C GLN A 13 -22.18 1.80 -4.39
N ASN A 14 -22.14 2.35 -5.60
CA ASN A 14 -21.86 1.54 -6.80
C ASN A 14 -20.38 1.47 -7.23
N TRP A 15 -19.57 2.48 -6.89
CA TRP A 15 -18.22 2.60 -7.48
C TRP A 15 -17.24 1.53 -6.97
N TRP A 16 -17.39 1.05 -5.73
CA TRP A 16 -16.50 0.00 -5.20
C TRP A 16 -16.90 -1.39 -5.69
N GLU A 17 -18.18 -1.66 -5.92
CA GLU A 17 -18.63 -2.91 -6.55
C GLU A 17 -18.05 -3.04 -7.96
N GLU A 18 -17.94 -1.92 -8.69
CA GLU A 18 -17.25 -1.88 -9.98
C GLU A 18 -15.75 -2.20 -9.86
N SER A 19 -15.06 -1.72 -8.81
CA SER A 19 -13.64 -2.05 -8.56
C SER A 19 -13.43 -3.55 -8.31
N LEU A 20 -14.36 -4.19 -7.58
CA LEU A 20 -14.35 -5.64 -7.32
C LEU A 20 -14.63 -6.44 -8.60
N ASN A 21 -15.61 -6.01 -9.41
CA ASN A 21 -15.98 -6.66 -10.66
C ASN A 21 -14.86 -6.59 -11.72
N ARG A 22 -14.15 -5.47 -11.86
CA ARG A 22 -13.03 -5.35 -12.82
C ARG A 22 -11.87 -6.27 -12.47
N ARG A 23 -11.61 -6.50 -11.18
CA ARG A 23 -10.61 -7.46 -10.72
C ARG A 23 -11.00 -8.91 -11.05
N GLN A 24 -12.28 -9.25 -10.89
CA GLN A 24 -12.80 -10.56 -11.33
C GLN A 24 -12.72 -10.74 -12.85
N VAL A 25 -12.96 -9.68 -13.62
CA VAL A 25 -12.79 -9.67 -15.08
C VAL A 25 -11.31 -9.84 -15.48
N GLY A 26 -10.38 -9.19 -14.78
CA GLY A 26 -8.93 -9.41 -14.96
C GLY A 26 -8.51 -10.85 -14.67
N LYS A 27 -9.03 -11.45 -13.59
CA LYS A 27 -8.84 -12.88 -13.27
C LYS A 27 -9.41 -13.81 -14.36
N ARG A 28 -10.60 -13.51 -14.92
CA ARG A 28 -11.23 -14.31 -15.99
C ARG A 28 -10.49 -14.20 -17.33
N LEU A 29 -10.00 -13.02 -17.68
CA LEU A 29 -9.20 -12.82 -18.89
C LEU A 29 -7.81 -13.48 -18.80
N ALA A 30 -7.18 -13.46 -17.62
CA ALA A 30 -5.93 -14.18 -17.39
C ALA A 30 -6.11 -15.71 -17.48
N ALA A 31 -7.25 -16.26 -17.03
CA ALA A 31 -7.56 -17.69 -17.15
C ALA A 31 -7.78 -18.14 -18.61
N ILE A 32 -8.37 -17.28 -19.45
CA ILE A 32 -8.56 -17.54 -20.88
C ILE A 32 -7.23 -17.41 -21.65
N GLY A 33 -6.37 -16.45 -21.27
CA GLY A 33 -5.04 -16.27 -21.88
C GLY A 33 -4.00 -17.34 -21.51
N ALA A 34 -4.14 -17.97 -20.35
CA ALA A 34 -3.22 -19.02 -19.86
C ALA A 34 -3.54 -20.44 -20.37
N GLY A 35 -4.51 -20.62 -21.27
CA GLY A 35 -4.84 -21.95 -21.80
C GLY A 35 -5.35 -22.92 -20.72
N ALA A 36 -5.95 -22.43 -19.63
CA ALA A 36 -6.63 -23.28 -18.67
C ALA A 36 -8.04 -23.58 -19.20
N ALA A 37 -8.21 -24.73 -19.83
CA ALA A 37 -9.50 -25.24 -20.25
C ALA A 37 -10.44 -25.32 -19.04
N LEU A 38 -11.55 -24.58 -19.10
CA LEU A 38 -12.72 -24.72 -18.25
C LEU A 38 -13.25 -26.16 -18.33
N LEU A 39 -12.86 -27.01 -17.39
CA LEU A 39 -13.52 -28.28 -17.11
C LEU A 39 -14.36 -28.13 -15.84
N THR A 40 -15.55 -27.56 -16.00
CA THR A 40 -16.63 -27.75 -15.03
C THR A 40 -17.95 -27.86 -15.78
N SER A 41 -18.39 -29.10 -16.03
CA SER A 41 -19.77 -29.58 -15.77
C SER A 41 -20.11 -30.84 -16.57
N ALA A 42 -19.54 -31.99 -16.22
CA ALA A 42 -20.22 -33.29 -16.37
C ALA A 42 -19.43 -34.35 -15.61
N GLY A 43 -20.09 -35.03 -14.68
CA GLY A 43 -19.47 -36.09 -13.89
C GLY A 43 -18.98 -37.24 -14.76
N VAL A 44 -17.75 -37.68 -14.51
CA VAL A 44 -17.29 -39.01 -14.89
C VAL A 44 -16.55 -39.57 -13.68
N MET A 45 -17.18 -40.55 -13.02
CA MET A 45 -16.51 -41.46 -12.10
C MET A 45 -15.66 -42.43 -12.92
N ILE A 46 -14.34 -42.45 -12.68
CA ILE A 46 -13.50 -43.60 -12.99
C ILE A 46 -12.77 -43.96 -11.70
N GLY A 47 -13.22 -45.03 -11.06
CA GLY A 47 -12.41 -45.76 -10.09
C GLY A 47 -11.61 -46.85 -10.79
N CYS A 48 -10.38 -47.06 -10.34
CA CYS A 48 -9.73 -48.36 -10.14
C CYS A 48 -8.45 -48.14 -9.32
N GLY A 49 -8.24 -48.97 -8.30
CA GLY A 49 -7.17 -48.83 -7.30
C GLY A 49 -5.77 -49.24 -7.76
N GLY A 50 -4.79 -48.87 -6.93
CA GLY A 50 -3.39 -49.30 -7.02
C GLY A 50 -2.44 -48.26 -6.41
N ASP A 51 -2.03 -48.51 -5.17
CA ASP A 51 -0.76 -48.19 -4.48
C ASP A 51 -0.06 -46.82 -4.70
N ASP A 52 -0.13 -45.98 -3.65
CA ASP A 52 0.97 -45.21 -3.01
C ASP A 52 1.99 -44.41 -3.84
N ASP A 53 1.60 -43.70 -4.90
CA ASP A 53 2.45 -42.67 -5.54
C ASP A 53 1.70 -41.38 -5.98
N PHE A 54 0.53 -41.10 -5.39
CA PHE A 54 -0.22 -39.84 -5.57
C PHE A 54 -0.01 -38.95 -4.35
N ASP A 55 0.79 -37.87 -4.41
CA ASP A 55 0.61 -36.75 -3.45
C ASP A 55 1.43 -35.46 -3.73
N SER A 56 2.34 -35.42 -4.71
CA SER A 56 3.13 -34.19 -4.97
C SER A 56 2.60 -33.28 -6.07
N GLU A 57 1.95 -33.81 -7.10
CA GLU A 57 1.37 -33.01 -8.20
C GLU A 57 0.03 -32.37 -7.81
N GLU A 58 -0.79 -33.06 -7.02
CA GLU A 58 -2.11 -32.58 -6.60
C GLU A 58 -2.02 -31.41 -5.61
N ALA A 59 -0.98 -31.34 -4.77
CA ALA A 59 -0.76 -30.26 -3.82
C ALA A 59 -0.34 -28.93 -4.49
N ALA A 60 0.38 -29.00 -5.62
CA ALA A 60 0.68 -27.84 -6.46
C ALA A 60 -0.55 -27.44 -7.30
N ALA A 61 -1.37 -28.40 -7.72
CA ALA A 61 -2.65 -28.16 -8.39
C ALA A 61 -3.69 -27.48 -7.47
N ASN A 62 -3.57 -27.62 -6.15
CA ASN A 62 -4.50 -27.06 -5.15
C ASN A 62 -4.01 -25.78 -4.44
N ALA A 63 -2.91 -25.16 -4.87
CA ALA A 63 -2.47 -23.88 -4.30
C ALA A 63 -3.46 -22.77 -4.71
N LYS A 64 -4.14 -22.14 -3.75
CA LYS A 64 -5.09 -21.03 -4.00
C LYS A 64 -4.49 -19.68 -3.60
N ASP A 65 -5.05 -18.60 -4.11
CA ASP A 65 -4.70 -17.25 -3.66
C ASP A 65 -5.06 -17.07 -2.18
N ALA A 66 -4.17 -16.46 -1.40
CA ALA A 66 -4.35 -16.30 0.05
C ALA A 66 -5.66 -15.57 0.40
N ILE A 67 -6.02 -14.52 -0.34
CA ILE A 67 -7.26 -13.77 -0.12
C ILE A 67 -8.47 -14.63 -0.45
N ASP A 68 -8.42 -15.40 -1.55
CA ASP A 68 -9.52 -16.28 -1.93
C ASP A 68 -9.73 -17.37 -0.86
N VAL A 69 -8.65 -17.91 -0.29
CA VAL A 69 -8.73 -18.86 0.85
C VAL A 69 -9.32 -18.21 2.10
N GLN A 70 -8.92 -16.99 2.44
CA GLN A 70 -9.47 -16.28 3.61
C GLN A 70 -10.95 -15.92 3.44
N LYS A 71 -11.38 -15.60 2.22
CA LYS A 71 -12.79 -15.38 1.88
C LYS A 71 -13.62 -16.65 2.03
N GLU A 72 -13.10 -17.79 1.56
CA GLU A 72 -13.79 -19.08 1.64
C GLU A 72 -13.81 -19.67 3.06
N SER A 73 -12.69 -19.59 3.79
CA SER A 73 -12.47 -20.36 5.02
C SER A 73 -12.34 -19.53 6.30
N GLY A 74 -12.34 -18.20 6.19
CA GLY A 74 -12.15 -17.29 7.32
C GLY A 74 -10.77 -16.62 7.33
N TRP A 75 -10.69 -15.40 7.87
CA TRP A 75 -9.47 -14.60 7.94
C TRP A 75 -8.32 -15.26 8.72
N ASN A 76 -8.63 -16.14 9.67
CA ASN A 76 -7.71 -16.87 10.54
C ASN A 76 -7.63 -18.38 10.20
N VAL A 77 -7.95 -18.76 8.96
CA VAL A 77 -7.87 -20.14 8.45
C VAL A 77 -6.59 -20.86 8.90
N GLY A 78 -6.72 -22.05 9.48
CA GLY A 78 -5.61 -22.85 10.02
C GLY A 78 -4.92 -22.27 11.26
N ALA A 79 -5.44 -21.16 11.80
CA ALA A 79 -4.97 -20.49 13.00
C ALA A 79 -6.13 -20.05 13.90
N GLU A 80 -7.23 -20.81 13.92
CA GLU A 80 -8.51 -20.38 14.51
C GLU A 80 -8.44 -20.18 16.03
N SER A 81 -7.48 -20.85 16.69
CA SER A 81 -7.22 -20.70 18.13
C SER A 81 -6.28 -19.54 18.47
N LYS A 82 -5.64 -18.92 17.47
CA LYS A 82 -4.73 -17.80 17.67
C LYS A 82 -5.48 -16.48 17.63
N ARG A 83 -5.14 -15.60 18.56
CA ARG A 83 -5.64 -14.21 18.57
C ARG A 83 -4.83 -13.36 17.62
N LEU A 84 -5.47 -12.33 17.07
CA LEU A 84 -4.77 -11.28 16.34
C LEU A 84 -3.93 -10.46 17.31
N ALA A 85 -2.64 -10.32 17.03
CA ALA A 85 -1.73 -9.51 17.84
C ALA A 85 -1.64 -8.11 17.24
N LEU A 86 -1.99 -7.10 18.05
CA LEU A 86 -1.86 -5.67 17.75
C LEU A 86 -0.81 -5.10 18.69
N LYS A 87 0.39 -4.81 18.18
CA LYS A 87 1.56 -4.45 18.99
C LYS A 87 1.39 -3.11 19.70
N ASN A 88 0.80 -2.14 19.00
CA ASN A 88 0.60 -0.79 19.52
C ASN A 88 -0.90 -0.47 19.58
N ALA A 89 -1.68 -1.40 20.12
CA ALA A 89 -3.11 -1.25 20.27
C ALA A 89 -3.43 -0.02 21.14
N SER A 90 -4.27 0.87 20.64
CA SER A 90 -4.69 2.11 21.30
C SER A 90 -6.14 1.97 21.79
N PRO A 91 -6.48 2.50 22.98
CA PRO A 91 -7.86 2.54 23.47
C PRO A 91 -8.70 3.65 22.82
N THR A 92 -8.05 4.63 22.16
CA THR A 92 -8.70 5.79 21.55
C THR A 92 -8.26 5.99 20.10
N ASP A 93 -9.05 6.74 19.33
CA ASP A 93 -8.66 7.29 18.02
C ASP A 93 -7.86 8.60 18.14
N SER A 94 -7.52 9.19 16.98
CA SER A 94 -6.78 10.45 16.88
C SER A 94 -7.55 11.66 17.42
N LYS A 95 -8.87 11.53 17.61
CA LYS A 95 -9.73 12.54 18.26
C LYS A 95 -9.84 12.33 19.76
N ASN A 96 -9.08 11.38 20.32
CA ASN A 96 -9.13 10.96 21.72
C ASN A 96 -10.48 10.35 22.13
N SER A 97 -11.26 9.84 21.17
CA SER A 97 -12.53 9.18 21.45
C SER A 97 -12.31 7.69 21.77
N ILE A 98 -12.92 7.21 22.85
CA ILE A 98 -12.82 5.81 23.31
C ILE A 98 -13.70 4.89 22.46
N ASP A 99 -14.84 5.39 22.00
CA ASP A 99 -15.86 4.61 21.30
C ASP A 99 -16.17 5.14 19.88
N GLY A 100 -15.74 6.36 19.53
CA GLY A 100 -16.01 6.99 18.23
C GLY A 100 -15.55 6.12 17.07
N TRP A 101 -14.31 5.65 17.12
CA TRP A 101 -13.75 4.74 16.12
C TRP A 101 -14.58 3.47 15.85
N LYS A 102 -15.41 3.00 16.79
CA LYS A 102 -16.17 1.75 16.62
C LYS A 102 -17.15 1.82 15.47
N VAL A 103 -17.67 3.01 15.13
CA VAL A 103 -18.56 3.18 13.96
C VAL A 103 -17.83 2.81 12.66
N TYR A 104 -16.52 3.02 12.60
CA TYR A 104 -15.67 2.66 11.45
C TYR A 104 -15.23 1.19 11.45
N THR A 105 -15.70 0.37 12.39
CA THR A 105 -15.66 -1.09 12.22
C THR A 105 -16.72 -1.57 11.23
N ASP A 106 -17.67 -0.71 10.86
CA ASP A 106 -18.49 -0.89 9.67
C ASP A 106 -17.64 -0.63 8.41
N PRO A 107 -17.45 -1.64 7.54
CA PRO A 107 -16.66 -1.48 6.33
C PRO A 107 -17.19 -0.40 5.38
N GLU A 108 -18.50 -0.13 5.34
CA GLU A 108 -19.04 0.96 4.52
C GLU A 108 -18.61 2.32 5.05
N LYS A 109 -18.70 2.52 6.36
CA LYS A 109 -18.31 3.77 7.00
C LYS A 109 -16.80 4.01 6.86
N LEU A 110 -15.98 2.98 7.01
CA LEU A 110 -14.53 3.10 6.83
C LEU A 110 -14.12 3.33 5.37
N ARG A 111 -14.80 2.70 4.39
CA ARG A 111 -14.62 3.01 2.97
C ARG A 111 -14.97 4.45 2.67
N THR A 112 -16.10 4.92 3.21
CA THR A 112 -16.52 6.31 3.04
C THR A 112 -15.53 7.25 3.69
N ALA A 113 -14.92 6.94 4.84
CA ALA A 113 -13.87 7.77 5.44
C ALA A 113 -12.59 7.81 4.57
N TRP A 114 -12.09 6.66 4.12
CA TRP A 114 -10.80 6.55 3.42
C TRP A 114 -10.86 6.62 1.89
N GLY A 115 -12.05 6.66 1.31
CA GLY A 115 -12.22 6.74 -0.14
C GLY A 115 -11.78 8.11 -0.68
N PRO A 116 -11.31 8.18 -1.94
CA PRO A 116 -11.04 9.45 -2.58
C PRO A 116 -12.35 10.22 -2.81
N ALA A 117 -12.24 11.55 -2.78
CA ALA A 117 -13.32 12.44 -3.17
C ALA A 117 -13.49 12.48 -4.69
N GLU A 118 -12.38 12.42 -5.43
CA GLU A 118 -12.41 12.46 -6.90
C GLU A 118 -12.90 11.13 -7.49
N GLU A 119 -13.93 11.18 -8.32
CA GLU A 119 -14.50 9.99 -8.97
C GLU A 119 -13.47 9.26 -9.83
N ALA A 120 -12.57 10.00 -10.46
CA ALA A 120 -11.52 9.44 -11.28
C ALA A 120 -10.53 8.57 -10.49
N ASN A 121 -10.36 8.83 -9.19
CA ASN A 121 -9.42 8.13 -8.32
C ASN A 121 -10.01 6.85 -7.71
N LYS A 122 -11.34 6.76 -7.61
CA LYS A 122 -12.06 5.63 -7.02
C LYS A 122 -11.72 4.27 -7.62
N LYS A 123 -11.48 4.20 -8.94
CA LYS A 123 -11.10 2.96 -9.65
C LYS A 123 -9.74 2.37 -9.21
N PHE A 124 -8.91 3.15 -8.51
CA PHE A 124 -7.58 2.70 -8.05
C PHE A 124 -7.58 2.26 -6.59
N VAL A 125 -8.68 2.45 -5.87
CA VAL A 125 -8.80 2.03 -4.48
C VAL A 125 -8.81 0.51 -4.39
N SER A 126 -8.02 -0.02 -3.46
CA SER A 126 -8.11 -1.42 -3.05
C SER A 126 -8.93 -1.51 -1.76
N SER A 127 -10.13 -2.09 -1.85
CA SER A 127 -11.05 -2.20 -0.72
C SER A 127 -10.87 -3.48 0.11
N GLU A 128 -9.99 -4.40 -0.28
CA GLU A 128 -9.91 -5.73 0.36
C GLU A 128 -9.60 -5.70 1.84
N LEU A 129 -8.67 -4.83 2.29
CA LEU A 129 -8.36 -4.72 3.71
C LEU A 129 -9.56 -4.28 4.53
N ILE A 130 -10.30 -3.28 4.05
CA ILE A 130 -11.54 -2.82 4.70
C ILE A 130 -12.62 -3.92 4.61
N ASN A 131 -12.77 -4.58 3.46
CA ASN A 131 -13.76 -5.64 3.24
C ASN A 131 -13.56 -6.85 4.17
N SER A 132 -12.35 -7.05 4.69
CA SER A 132 -12.10 -8.11 5.68
C SER A 132 -12.97 -7.95 6.94
N LEU A 133 -13.37 -6.72 7.29
CA LEU A 133 -14.29 -6.42 8.40
C LEU A 133 -15.71 -6.97 8.21
N ASN A 134 -16.08 -7.42 7.01
CA ASN A 134 -17.33 -8.14 6.80
C ASN A 134 -17.36 -9.48 7.56
N GLN A 135 -16.21 -10.02 7.99
CA GLN A 135 -16.17 -11.18 8.88
C GLN A 135 -16.37 -10.75 10.35
N PRO A 136 -17.47 -11.14 11.01
CA PRO A 136 -17.78 -10.65 12.36
C PRO A 136 -16.70 -10.98 13.40
N SER A 137 -16.03 -12.13 13.26
CA SER A 137 -14.95 -12.52 14.16
C SER A 137 -13.72 -11.62 14.05
N LEU A 138 -13.41 -11.11 12.85
CA LEU A 138 -12.34 -10.13 12.65
C LEU A 138 -12.77 -8.76 13.14
N LYS A 139 -13.98 -8.32 12.78
CA LYS A 139 -14.58 -7.05 13.23
C LYS A 139 -14.48 -6.87 14.75
N ASN A 140 -14.76 -7.93 15.51
CA ASN A 140 -14.70 -7.93 16.96
C ASN A 140 -13.29 -8.10 17.56
N SER A 141 -12.27 -8.34 16.71
CA SER A 141 -10.88 -8.56 17.11
C SER A 141 -9.95 -7.39 16.77
N VAL A 142 -10.42 -6.41 16.01
CA VAL A 142 -9.65 -5.22 15.63
C VAL A 142 -9.93 -4.07 16.59
N GLN A 143 -8.95 -3.18 16.72
CA GLN A 143 -9.04 -1.92 17.45
C GLN A 143 -8.02 -0.94 16.87
N PRO A 144 -8.10 0.37 17.23
CA PRO A 144 -7.12 1.35 16.80
C PRO A 144 -5.70 0.93 17.15
N VAL A 145 -4.75 1.30 16.30
CA VAL A 145 -3.32 1.14 16.54
C VAL A 145 -2.68 2.52 16.43
N HIS A 146 -1.83 2.85 17.40
CA HIS A 146 -1.08 4.10 17.42
C HIS A 146 0.31 3.85 17.98
N SER A 147 1.34 4.29 17.25
CA SER A 147 2.74 4.14 17.63
C SER A 147 3.49 5.47 17.50
N LYS A 148 4.64 5.57 18.15
CA LYS A 148 5.55 6.70 17.97
C LYS A 148 6.00 6.88 16.50
N THR A 149 6.18 5.79 15.76
CA THR A 149 6.56 5.88 14.34
C THR A 149 5.44 6.44 13.47
N MET A 150 4.17 6.22 13.86
CA MET A 150 3.02 6.89 13.25
C MET A 150 3.03 8.39 13.55
N ASP A 151 3.34 8.82 14.77
CA ASP A 151 3.46 10.25 15.09
C ASP A 151 4.55 10.93 14.24
N GLU A 152 5.70 10.28 14.09
CA GLU A 152 6.79 10.78 13.24
C GLU A 152 6.36 10.84 11.78
N ALA A 153 5.70 9.80 11.25
CA ALA A 153 5.22 9.78 9.87
C ALA A 153 4.14 10.85 9.61
N TYR A 154 3.18 11.00 10.53
CA TYR A 154 2.15 12.04 10.48
C TYR A 154 2.78 13.44 10.47
N SER A 155 3.72 13.69 11.39
CA SER A 155 4.39 14.99 11.49
C SER A 155 5.21 15.33 10.24
N ARG A 156 5.85 14.34 9.62
CA ARG A 156 6.55 14.52 8.34
C ARG A 156 5.59 14.72 7.17
N GLY A 157 4.41 14.11 7.23
CA GLY A 157 3.30 14.40 6.30
C GLY A 157 2.84 15.85 6.39
N LEU A 158 2.72 16.42 7.59
CA LEU A 158 2.45 17.84 7.77
C LEU A 158 3.55 18.72 7.18
N GLY A 159 4.83 18.37 7.37
CA GLY A 159 5.95 19.07 6.73
C GLY A 159 5.91 19.01 5.20
N MET A 160 5.47 17.89 4.63
CA MET A 160 5.22 17.80 3.19
C MET A 160 4.04 18.66 2.77
N LYS A 161 2.97 18.72 3.58
CA LYS A 161 1.79 19.55 3.31
C LYS A 161 2.17 21.02 3.14
N GLU A 162 3.00 21.56 4.02
CA GLU A 162 3.49 22.94 3.97
C GLU A 162 4.16 23.25 2.61
N LEU A 163 4.99 22.33 2.10
CA LEU A 163 5.64 22.48 0.79
C LEU A 163 4.65 22.37 -0.38
N LEU A 164 3.61 21.56 -0.24
CA LEU A 164 2.58 21.42 -1.27
C LEU A 164 1.69 22.66 -1.34
N GLU A 165 1.33 23.24 -0.19
CA GLU A 165 0.58 24.50 -0.09
C GLU A 165 1.36 25.67 -0.69
N GLU A 166 2.70 25.65 -0.59
CA GLU A 166 3.59 26.61 -1.24
C GLU A 166 3.88 26.28 -2.73
N SER A 167 3.26 25.26 -3.32
CA SER A 167 3.39 24.92 -4.75
C SER A 167 2.27 25.54 -5.61
N LYS A 168 2.61 25.97 -6.83
CA LYS A 168 1.69 26.50 -7.84
C LYS A 168 0.96 25.42 -8.63
N ASN A 169 1.50 24.20 -8.64
CA ASN A 169 1.00 23.10 -9.47
C ASN A 169 0.76 21.79 -8.67
N PRO A 170 0.18 21.83 -7.45
CA PRO A 170 0.03 20.65 -6.61
C PRO A 170 -0.79 19.53 -7.29
N GLY A 171 -1.89 19.86 -7.99
CA GLY A 171 -2.73 18.89 -8.70
C GLY A 171 -2.06 18.18 -9.89
N SER A 172 -0.96 18.71 -10.42
CA SER A 172 -0.17 18.03 -11.46
C SER A 172 0.78 16.95 -10.90
N THR A 173 0.76 16.74 -9.58
CA THR A 173 1.64 15.81 -8.89
C THR A 173 0.85 14.72 -8.16
N ALA A 174 1.31 13.48 -8.31
CA ALA A 174 0.93 12.37 -7.45
C ALA A 174 2.04 12.03 -6.45
N ILE A 175 1.65 11.59 -5.26
CA ILE A 175 2.56 11.11 -4.22
C ILE A 175 2.29 9.64 -4.00
N VAL A 176 3.29 8.80 -4.19
CA VAL A 176 3.25 7.37 -3.88
C VAL A 176 3.90 7.17 -2.52
N VAL A 177 3.11 6.82 -1.51
CA VAL A 177 3.55 6.67 -0.12
C VAL A 177 3.83 5.20 0.15
N ASP A 178 5.11 4.80 0.06
CA ASP A 178 5.56 3.42 0.21
C ASP A 178 6.33 3.22 1.52
N LEU A 179 5.58 3.35 2.61
CA LEU A 179 6.04 3.24 4.01
C LEU A 179 5.50 1.94 4.63
N PRO A 180 5.99 1.48 5.80
CA PRO A 180 5.30 0.40 6.48
C PRO A 180 3.85 0.82 6.79
N GLY A 181 2.92 -0.14 6.72
CA GLY A 181 1.49 0.14 6.62
C GLY A 181 0.93 1.20 7.59
N PRO A 182 1.14 1.08 8.92
CA PRO A 182 0.69 2.10 9.87
C PRO A 182 1.25 3.51 9.60
N GLU A 183 2.53 3.61 9.25
CA GLU A 183 3.18 4.88 8.90
C GLU A 183 2.66 5.45 7.57
N ALA A 184 2.35 4.59 6.59
CA ALA A 184 1.74 5.03 5.32
C ALA A 184 0.35 5.65 5.55
N VAL A 185 -0.44 5.03 6.42
CA VAL A 185 -1.76 5.54 6.85
C VAL A 185 -1.61 6.88 7.58
N ALA A 186 -0.69 6.97 8.54
CA ALA A 186 -0.47 8.20 9.32
C ALA A 186 0.01 9.37 8.44
N TYR A 187 0.96 9.12 7.54
CA TYR A 187 1.44 10.12 6.58
C TYR A 187 0.32 10.59 5.64
N ALA A 188 -0.52 9.66 5.16
CA ALA A 188 -1.66 10.00 4.31
C ALA A 188 -2.75 10.78 5.06
N ALA A 189 -3.00 10.45 6.34
CA ALA A 189 -3.93 11.19 7.19
C ALA A 189 -3.50 12.65 7.39
N ALA A 190 -2.21 12.90 7.61
CA ALA A 190 -1.67 14.26 7.74
C ALA A 190 -1.83 15.12 6.47
N LEU A 191 -1.94 14.49 5.30
CA LEU A 191 -2.18 15.16 4.02
C LEU A 191 -3.67 15.23 3.67
N SER A 192 -4.55 14.58 4.43
CA SER A 192 -5.91 14.28 3.97
C SER A 192 -6.86 15.47 3.93
N ASP A 193 -6.47 16.64 4.44
CA ASP A 193 -7.22 17.90 4.31
C ASP A 193 -6.80 18.72 3.09
N TYR A 194 -5.71 18.32 2.42
CA TYR A 194 -5.16 19.01 1.25
C TYR A 194 -5.11 18.11 0.00
N ALA A 195 -4.88 16.81 0.20
CA ALA A 195 -4.68 15.83 -0.86
C ALA A 195 -5.82 14.82 -0.93
N ASP A 196 -6.06 14.30 -2.14
CA ASP A 196 -7.02 13.22 -2.34
C ASP A 196 -6.35 11.85 -2.12
N VAL A 197 -6.78 11.14 -1.08
CA VAL A 197 -6.13 9.89 -0.63
C VAL A 197 -6.77 8.68 -1.30
N VAL A 198 -5.92 7.86 -1.93
CA VAL A 198 -6.24 6.58 -2.56
C VAL A 198 -5.55 5.47 -1.79
N THR A 199 -6.31 4.65 -1.09
CA THR A 199 -5.78 3.50 -0.36
C THR A 199 -5.62 2.29 -1.28
N THR A 200 -4.44 1.66 -1.27
CA THR A 200 -4.11 0.53 -2.15
C THR A 200 -3.75 -0.74 -1.36
N PHE A 201 -4.30 -0.87 -0.15
CA PHE A 201 -4.08 -2.01 0.75
C PHE A 201 -4.91 -3.23 0.33
N ASP A 202 -4.34 -4.04 -0.57
CA ASP A 202 -4.98 -5.22 -1.13
C ASP A 202 -4.62 -6.50 -0.35
N ASN A 203 -5.03 -6.57 0.92
CA ASN A 203 -4.67 -7.66 1.81
C ASN A 203 -5.73 -7.95 2.87
N TRP A 204 -5.67 -9.11 3.51
CA TRP A 204 -6.48 -9.49 4.66
C TRP A 204 -5.61 -9.81 5.88
N PRO A 205 -6.03 -9.45 7.11
CA PRO A 205 -5.35 -9.83 8.34
C PRO A 205 -5.28 -11.34 8.55
N HIS A 206 -4.18 -11.84 9.11
CA HIS A 206 -4.04 -13.23 9.54
C HIS A 206 -3.14 -13.30 10.79
N PRO A 207 -3.42 -14.11 11.82
CA PRO A 207 -2.59 -14.17 13.04
C PRO A 207 -1.13 -14.56 12.78
N ASN A 208 -0.91 -15.34 11.73
CA ASN A 208 0.40 -15.77 11.24
C ASN A 208 0.80 -15.09 9.92
N GLY A 209 0.14 -13.99 9.55
CA GLY A 209 0.42 -13.28 8.29
C GLY A 209 1.85 -12.78 8.22
N VAL A 210 2.48 -12.92 7.05
CA VAL A 210 3.80 -12.34 6.77
C VAL A 210 3.73 -10.82 6.77
N VAL A 211 2.67 -10.27 6.18
CA VAL A 211 2.36 -8.86 6.19
C VAL A 211 1.43 -8.59 7.37
N PRO A 212 1.78 -7.71 8.33
CA PRO A 212 0.98 -7.43 9.52
C PRO A 212 -0.17 -6.46 9.19
N SER A 213 -1.04 -6.81 8.25
CA SER A 213 -2.11 -5.95 7.74
C SER A 213 -3.16 -5.55 8.79
N GLN A 214 -3.24 -6.27 9.91
CA GLN A 214 -4.01 -5.84 11.08
C GLN A 214 -3.53 -4.53 11.69
N GLU A 215 -2.23 -4.26 11.65
CA GLU A 215 -1.67 -3.01 12.18
C GLU A 215 -2.06 -1.85 11.26
N THR A 216 -2.02 -2.08 9.94
CA THR A 216 -2.48 -1.12 8.92
C THR A 216 -3.97 -0.82 9.09
N LEU A 217 -4.81 -1.86 9.25
CA LEU A 217 -6.25 -1.70 9.49
C LEU A 217 -6.53 -0.98 10.81
N GLY A 218 -5.78 -1.29 11.88
CA GLY A 218 -5.85 -0.58 13.15
C GLY A 218 -5.47 0.90 13.04
N ALA A 219 -4.44 1.23 12.25
CA ALA A 219 -4.08 2.62 11.96
C ALA A 219 -5.19 3.33 11.16
N MET A 220 -5.83 2.64 10.21
CA MET A 220 -6.96 3.21 9.46
C MET A 220 -8.14 3.53 10.38
N LEU A 221 -8.43 2.68 11.37
CA LEU A 221 -9.45 2.95 12.40
C LEU A 221 -9.05 4.14 13.29
N TYR A 222 -7.77 4.26 13.64
CA TYR A 222 -7.26 5.35 14.48
C TYR A 222 -7.47 6.73 13.85
N TYR A 223 -7.24 6.88 12.55
CA TYR A 223 -7.39 8.17 11.84
C TYR A 223 -8.73 8.34 11.10
N ALA A 224 -9.66 7.38 11.19
CA ALA A 224 -10.85 7.36 10.34
C ALA A 224 -11.71 8.62 10.44
N GLU A 225 -12.01 9.07 11.66
CA GLU A 225 -12.82 10.26 11.90
C GLU A 225 -12.13 11.54 11.41
N GLU A 226 -10.83 11.67 11.67
CA GLU A 226 -10.05 12.80 11.21
C GLU A 226 -9.99 12.89 9.68
N VAL A 227 -9.76 11.76 9.00
CA VAL A 227 -9.70 11.71 7.54
C VAL A 227 -11.07 12.02 6.93
N GLU A 228 -12.15 11.56 7.55
CA GLU A 228 -13.52 11.89 7.13
C GLU A 228 -13.78 13.39 7.24
N GLU A 229 -13.52 14.02 8.39
CA GLU A 229 -13.69 15.47 8.58
C GLU A 229 -12.82 16.30 7.62
N ASN A 230 -11.62 15.81 7.33
CA ASN A 230 -10.67 16.52 6.48
C ASN A 230 -11.11 16.59 5.02
N LYS A 231 -12.00 15.69 4.56
CA LYS A 231 -12.52 15.72 3.18
C LYS A 231 -13.20 17.03 2.82
N GLU A 232 -13.96 17.58 3.76
CA GLU A 232 -14.71 18.82 3.54
C GLU A 232 -13.80 20.05 3.40
N LYS A 233 -12.53 19.94 3.81
CA LYS A 233 -11.55 21.04 3.79
C LYS A 233 -10.71 21.07 2.51
N ARG A 234 -10.76 20.02 1.68
CA ARG A 234 -9.93 19.89 0.48
C ARG A 234 -10.30 20.94 -0.55
N SER A 235 -9.31 21.66 -1.04
CA SER A 235 -9.46 22.49 -2.24
C SER A 235 -9.45 21.62 -3.49
N GLU A 236 -10.27 21.96 -4.49
CA GLU A 236 -10.17 21.39 -5.83
C GLU A 236 -8.74 21.57 -6.38
N GLY A 237 -8.23 20.53 -7.05
CA GLY A 237 -6.88 20.56 -7.63
C GLY A 237 -5.72 20.31 -6.65
N GLY A 238 -6.00 19.73 -5.48
CA GLY A 238 -4.97 19.16 -4.61
C GLY A 238 -4.26 17.94 -5.25
N PRO A 239 -3.11 17.51 -4.70
CA PRO A 239 -2.40 16.35 -5.22
C PRO A 239 -3.14 15.04 -4.90
N THR A 240 -2.85 13.99 -5.66
CA THR A 240 -3.35 12.63 -5.35
C THR A 240 -2.30 11.86 -4.55
N VAL A 241 -2.70 11.19 -3.47
CA VAL A 241 -1.83 10.37 -2.61
C VAL A 241 -2.20 8.89 -2.74
N PHE A 242 -1.32 8.07 -3.30
CA PHE A 242 -1.46 6.61 -3.31
C PHE A 242 -0.76 6.01 -2.09
N ALA A 243 -1.53 5.62 -1.08
CA ALA A 243 -1.02 5.01 0.14
C ALA A 243 -0.90 3.49 0.00
N MET A 244 0.30 2.95 0.25
CA MET A 244 0.60 1.52 0.16
C MET A 244 1.51 1.05 1.30
N ASP A 245 1.43 -0.25 1.60
CA ASP A 245 2.28 -0.89 2.61
C ASP A 245 3.56 -1.43 1.95
N SER A 246 4.71 -0.91 2.33
CA SER A 246 6.02 -1.37 1.86
C SER A 246 6.36 -2.79 2.34
N ASN A 247 5.70 -3.28 3.39
CA ASN A 247 5.84 -4.66 3.85
C ASN A 247 5.11 -5.66 2.93
N ARG A 248 4.34 -5.23 1.93
CA ARG A 248 3.64 -6.14 1.00
C ARG A 248 4.57 -7.11 0.28
N LEU A 249 5.83 -6.71 0.07
CA LEU A 249 6.88 -7.54 -0.52
C LEU A 249 7.93 -8.01 0.50
N THR A 250 7.59 -8.02 1.81
CA THR A 250 8.51 -8.48 2.86
C THR A 250 9.11 -9.83 2.48
N PRO A 251 10.43 -10.04 2.69
CA PRO A 251 11.06 -11.30 2.39
C PRO A 251 10.33 -12.46 3.06
N TYR A 252 9.95 -13.44 2.26
CA TYR A 252 9.21 -14.60 2.73
C TYR A 252 10.08 -15.84 2.54
N ARG A 253 10.12 -16.64 3.60
CA ARG A 253 10.67 -17.98 3.58
C ARG A 253 9.56 -18.92 3.98
N ASP A 254 9.35 -19.95 3.18
CA ASP A 254 8.38 -20.99 3.49
C ASP A 254 8.62 -21.56 4.88
N SER A 255 7.67 -21.26 5.76
CA SER A 255 7.59 -21.75 7.13
C SER A 255 6.21 -22.34 7.33
N ARG A 256 6.11 -23.37 8.17
CA ARG A 256 4.80 -23.94 8.54
C ARG A 256 3.98 -22.96 9.39
N ASP A 257 4.65 -22.02 10.04
CA ASP A 257 4.04 -21.07 10.96
C ASP A 257 3.76 -19.71 10.33
N ALA A 258 3.97 -19.54 9.01
CA ALA A 258 3.73 -18.29 8.29
C ALA A 258 2.66 -18.48 7.23
N PHE A 259 1.75 -17.51 7.14
CA PHE A 259 0.69 -17.43 6.13
C PHE A 259 1.07 -16.35 5.12
N ASP A 260 1.28 -16.75 3.85
CA ASP A 260 1.73 -15.82 2.81
C ASP A 260 0.57 -14.95 2.29
N ASN A 261 0.26 -13.89 3.05
CA ASN A 261 -0.67 -12.83 2.68
C ASN A 261 0.03 -11.64 1.98
N ARG A 262 1.09 -11.89 1.22
CA ARG A 262 1.72 -10.85 0.39
C ARG A 262 0.88 -10.53 -0.83
N TYR A 263 0.99 -9.29 -1.31
CA TYR A 263 0.20 -8.78 -2.42
C TYR A 263 1.02 -7.82 -3.29
N ILE A 264 0.49 -7.50 -4.47
CA ILE A 264 1.10 -6.60 -5.46
C ILE A 264 0.36 -5.27 -5.40
N ALA A 265 1.10 -4.16 -5.40
CA ALA A 265 0.47 -2.84 -5.48
C ALA A 265 -0.35 -2.67 -6.76
N THR A 266 -1.51 -2.04 -6.64
CA THR A 266 -2.30 -1.59 -7.78
C THR A 266 -2.00 -0.11 -8.03
N MET A 267 -1.49 0.19 -9.21
CA MET A 267 -1.15 1.55 -9.63
C MET A 267 -1.89 1.93 -10.92
N PRO A 268 -2.23 3.21 -11.12
CA PRO A 268 -2.75 3.70 -12.40
C PRO A 268 -1.78 3.42 -13.56
N THR A 269 -2.28 3.39 -14.79
CA THR A 269 -1.39 3.37 -15.96
C THR A 269 -0.86 4.78 -16.26
N ALA A 270 0.17 4.89 -17.08
CA ALA A 270 0.67 6.20 -17.53
C ALA A 270 -0.42 7.01 -18.25
N GLU A 271 -1.27 6.34 -19.03
CA GLU A 271 -2.43 6.95 -19.70
C GLU A 271 -3.47 7.43 -18.69
N ASN A 272 -3.71 6.69 -17.61
CA ASN A 272 -4.58 7.15 -16.55
C ASN A 272 -4.04 8.40 -15.87
N LEU A 273 -2.76 8.42 -15.49
CA LEU A 273 -2.15 9.59 -14.84
C LEU A 273 -2.22 10.83 -15.74
N LYS A 274 -1.93 10.68 -17.04
CA LYS A 274 -2.05 11.78 -18.01
C LYS A 274 -3.48 12.29 -18.17
N ALA A 275 -4.48 11.41 -18.12
CA ALA A 275 -5.87 11.82 -18.20
C ALA A 275 -6.29 12.71 -17.01
N GLU A 276 -5.65 12.52 -15.85
CA GLU A 276 -5.82 13.35 -14.67
C GLU A 276 -4.84 14.54 -14.59
N ASN A 277 -4.14 14.86 -15.70
CA ASN A 277 -3.12 15.91 -15.78
C ASN A 277 -1.96 15.75 -14.78
N ILE A 278 -1.66 14.52 -14.37
CA ILE A 278 -0.51 14.21 -13.52
C ILE A 278 0.73 14.13 -14.41
N GLU A 279 1.67 15.03 -14.16
CA GLU A 279 2.94 15.17 -14.89
C GLU A 279 4.13 14.66 -14.07
N SER A 280 3.96 14.54 -12.75
CA SER A 280 5.04 14.21 -11.83
C SER A 280 4.61 13.28 -10.70
N ILE A 281 5.56 12.46 -10.24
CA ILE A 281 5.41 11.52 -9.14
C ILE A 281 6.54 11.72 -8.14
N ILE A 282 6.19 11.93 -6.87
CA ILE A 282 7.08 11.69 -5.74
C ILE A 282 6.84 10.28 -5.21
N TYR A 283 7.87 9.44 -5.27
CA TYR A 283 7.91 8.16 -4.58
C TYR A 283 8.53 8.35 -3.19
N THR A 284 7.67 8.37 -2.17
CA THR A 284 8.06 8.57 -0.77
C THR A 284 8.49 7.23 -0.17
N THR A 285 9.70 7.19 0.37
CA THR A 285 10.33 5.99 0.93
C THR A 285 10.68 6.17 2.40
N PRO A 286 10.89 5.10 3.18
CA PRO A 286 11.12 5.24 4.63
C PRO A 286 12.37 6.03 4.97
N ASP A 287 13.47 5.81 4.24
CA ASP A 287 14.78 6.40 4.50
C ASP A 287 15.67 6.40 3.25
N GLN A 288 16.83 7.07 3.36
CA GLN A 288 17.84 7.18 2.31
C GLN A 288 18.51 5.85 1.91
N LYS A 289 18.29 4.75 2.65
CA LYS A 289 18.86 3.44 2.29
C LYS A 289 18.10 2.81 1.14
N ARG A 290 16.86 3.21 0.90
CA ARG A 290 16.11 2.81 -0.29
C ARG A 290 16.60 3.65 -1.47
N THR A 291 17.29 3.00 -2.40
CA THR A 291 17.82 3.64 -3.62
C THR A 291 17.05 3.25 -4.87
N GLU A 292 16.18 2.25 -4.77
CA GLU A 292 15.34 1.72 -5.83
C GLU A 292 13.91 1.51 -5.30
N GLU A 293 12.95 1.58 -6.20
CA GLU A 293 11.57 1.19 -5.97
C GLU A 293 11.43 -0.32 -5.73
N LEU A 294 10.34 -0.70 -5.04
CA LEU A 294 9.99 -2.10 -4.87
C LEU A 294 9.72 -2.78 -6.23
N ASP A 295 10.07 -4.06 -6.33
CA ASP A 295 10.06 -4.85 -7.57
C ASP A 295 8.72 -4.81 -8.31
N ASP A 296 7.61 -4.66 -7.58
CA ASP A 296 6.27 -4.60 -8.14
C ASP A 296 5.90 -3.24 -8.75
N LEU A 297 6.69 -2.19 -8.53
CA LEU A 297 6.47 -0.83 -9.05
C LEU A 297 7.37 -0.51 -10.26
N ASN A 298 8.43 -1.28 -10.51
CA ASN A 298 9.44 -0.95 -11.51
C ASN A 298 8.85 -0.77 -12.92
N GLU A 299 7.98 -1.67 -13.36
CA GLU A 299 7.42 -1.60 -14.71
C GLU A 299 6.56 -0.35 -14.91
N GLU A 300 5.70 0.00 -13.95
CA GLU A 300 4.89 1.22 -13.99
C GLU A 300 5.78 2.46 -13.95
N PHE A 301 6.78 2.49 -13.06
CA PHE A 301 7.66 3.65 -12.94
C PHE A 301 8.50 3.89 -14.20
N VAL A 302 8.93 2.81 -14.86
CA VAL A 302 9.56 2.86 -16.18
C VAL A 302 8.57 3.34 -17.23
N ALA A 303 7.33 2.83 -17.22
CA ALA A 303 6.29 3.27 -18.16
C ALA A 303 5.92 4.76 -17.98
N TYR A 304 5.87 5.26 -16.74
CA TYR A 304 5.66 6.67 -16.43
C TYR A 304 6.77 7.52 -17.03
N ARG A 305 8.03 7.16 -16.76
CA ARG A 305 9.20 7.84 -17.33
C ARG A 305 9.17 7.82 -18.87
N ASP A 306 8.90 6.66 -19.47
CA ASP A 306 8.84 6.51 -20.94
C ASP A 306 7.69 7.34 -21.54
N ALA A 307 6.62 7.57 -20.76
CA ALA A 307 5.53 8.46 -21.11
C ALA A 307 5.82 9.95 -20.81
N GLY A 308 6.99 10.30 -20.26
CA GLY A 308 7.36 11.68 -19.93
C GLY A 308 6.82 12.18 -18.59
N ILE A 309 6.25 11.31 -17.75
CA ILE A 309 5.90 11.63 -16.36
C ILE A 309 7.18 11.55 -15.53
N GLN A 310 7.53 12.64 -14.84
CA GLN A 310 8.73 12.69 -14.01
C GLN A 310 8.53 11.84 -12.76
N VAL A 311 9.47 10.95 -12.43
CA VAL A 311 9.41 10.15 -11.20
C VAL A 311 10.67 10.44 -10.39
N THR A 312 10.48 10.90 -9.16
CA THR A 312 11.58 11.15 -8.21
C THR A 312 11.35 10.42 -6.92
N MET A 313 12.43 10.14 -6.20
CA MET A 313 12.37 9.49 -4.89
C MET A 313 12.62 10.52 -3.80
N MET A 314 11.84 10.42 -2.73
CA MET A 314 11.96 11.28 -1.55
C MET A 314 12.00 10.41 -0.30
N PRO A 315 13.14 10.33 0.40
CA PRO A 315 13.22 9.63 1.65
C PRO A 315 12.58 10.47 2.76
N LEU A 316 11.72 9.85 3.56
CA LEU A 316 10.98 10.52 4.61
C LEU A 316 11.92 11.08 5.69
N THR A 317 13.12 10.51 5.83
CA THR A 317 14.19 11.03 6.69
C THR A 317 14.77 12.38 6.25
N ASP A 318 14.41 12.91 5.09
CA ASP A 318 14.78 14.29 4.71
C ASP A 318 13.95 15.33 5.47
N PHE A 319 12.82 14.91 6.06
CA PHE A 319 12.07 15.71 7.01
C PHE A 319 12.57 15.42 8.43
N GLN A 320 13.09 16.45 9.07
CA GLN A 320 13.65 16.39 10.42
C GLN A 320 13.08 17.53 11.27
N PRO A 321 13.03 17.37 12.60
CA PRO A 321 12.72 18.49 13.45
C PRO A 321 13.92 19.46 13.52
N PRO A 322 13.71 20.72 13.93
CA PRO A 322 14.79 21.63 14.25
C PRO A 322 15.77 21.01 15.25
N SER A 323 17.04 21.00 14.86
CA SER A 323 18.16 20.62 15.72
C SER A 323 18.62 21.83 16.54
N ALA A 324 19.26 21.60 17.68
CA ALA A 324 19.85 22.69 18.47
C ALA A 324 20.89 23.49 17.66
N GLU A 325 21.63 22.82 16.77
CA GLU A 325 22.60 23.44 15.87
C GLU A 325 21.90 24.35 14.85
N SER A 326 20.85 23.87 14.19
CA SER A 326 20.09 24.68 13.23
C SER A 326 19.39 25.87 13.90
N ILE A 327 18.89 25.70 15.13
CA ILE A 327 18.30 26.82 15.90
C ILE A 327 19.36 27.87 16.24
N ALA A 328 20.55 27.44 16.67
CA ALA A 328 21.65 28.35 16.98
C ALA A 328 22.16 29.11 15.73
N GLU A 329 22.17 28.46 14.56
CA GLU A 329 22.65 29.05 13.30
C GLU A 329 21.59 29.92 12.60
N LEU A 330 20.33 29.49 12.59
CA LEU A 330 19.27 30.07 11.73
C LEU A 330 18.17 30.78 12.52
N GLY A 331 18.22 30.72 13.85
CA GLY A 331 17.26 31.34 14.75
C GLY A 331 16.21 30.37 15.29
N GLU A 332 15.42 30.85 16.25
CA GLU A 332 14.29 30.10 16.78
C GLU A 332 13.20 29.92 15.72
N VAL A 333 12.55 28.77 15.76
CA VAL A 333 11.36 28.48 14.96
C VAL A 333 10.15 28.81 15.82
N ASP A 334 9.21 29.57 15.29
CA ASP A 334 7.89 29.70 15.91
C ASP A 334 7.23 28.32 15.88
N GLU A 335 7.37 27.57 16.97
CA GLU A 335 6.53 26.41 17.25
C GLU A 335 5.13 26.98 17.49
N GLY A 336 4.31 27.02 16.44
CA GLY A 336 2.92 27.47 16.54
C GLY A 336 2.24 26.86 17.76
N THR A 337 1.46 27.66 18.48
CA THR A 337 0.92 27.40 19.83
C THR A 337 -0.03 26.19 19.97
N SER A 338 -0.14 25.28 18.99
CA SER A 338 -1.22 24.31 18.92
C SER A 338 -0.92 23.01 18.15
N SER A 339 0.25 22.38 18.28
CA SER A 339 0.43 21.01 17.78
C SER A 339 0.74 20.02 18.89
N THR A 340 -0.12 19.02 19.04
CA THR A 340 0.12 17.77 19.78
C THR A 340 1.27 16.95 19.19
N HIS A 341 1.76 17.34 18.02
CA HIS A 341 2.82 16.70 17.26
C HIS A 341 4.05 17.61 17.15
N ARG A 342 5.23 17.00 17.20
CA ARG A 342 6.51 17.68 16.97
C ARG A 342 6.58 18.12 15.50
N THR A 343 6.97 19.34 15.21
CA THR A 343 7.05 19.82 13.82
C THR A 343 8.30 19.29 13.11
N TYR A 344 8.13 18.90 11.84
CA TYR A 344 9.20 18.42 10.97
C TYR A 344 9.25 19.27 9.70
N TYR A 345 10.46 19.63 9.29
CA TYR A 345 10.72 20.43 8.10
C TYR A 345 11.68 19.71 7.16
N TYR A 346 11.53 19.93 5.86
CA TYR A 346 12.51 19.46 4.89
C TYR A 346 13.88 20.08 5.20
N GLY A 347 14.92 19.26 5.33
CA GLY A 347 16.25 19.70 5.74
C GLY A 347 16.40 19.99 7.25
N GLY A 348 15.33 19.89 8.04
CA GLY A 348 15.37 20.10 9.48
C GLY A 348 15.01 21.50 9.96
N HIS A 349 14.74 22.46 9.06
CA HIS A 349 14.39 23.83 9.45
C HIS A 349 13.57 24.50 8.34
N PRO A 350 12.59 25.39 8.64
CA PRO A 350 11.79 26.06 7.60
C PRO A 350 12.64 26.86 6.61
N TYR A 351 13.79 27.39 7.06
CA TYR A 351 14.79 28.06 6.21
C TYR A 351 15.28 27.21 5.02
N TYR A 352 15.16 25.88 5.11
CA TYR A 352 15.61 24.96 4.07
C TYR A 352 14.53 24.55 3.07
N SER A 353 13.28 25.03 3.23
CA SER A 353 12.21 24.79 2.26
C SER A 353 12.57 25.19 0.81
N PRO A 354 13.37 26.25 0.52
CA PRO A 354 13.75 26.56 -0.85
C PRO A 354 14.50 25.40 -1.52
N PHE A 355 15.34 24.67 -0.76
CA PHE A 355 16.11 23.55 -1.32
C PHE A 355 15.23 22.40 -1.78
N PHE A 356 14.02 22.25 -1.23
CA PHE A 356 13.05 21.30 -1.75
C PHE A 356 12.77 21.59 -3.22
N TYR A 357 12.36 22.81 -3.56
CA TYR A 357 12.07 23.20 -4.95
C TYR A 357 13.31 23.17 -5.86
N ALA A 358 14.50 23.44 -5.31
CA ALA A 358 15.75 23.29 -6.07
C ALA A 358 16.10 21.82 -6.37
N PHE A 359 15.70 20.88 -5.52
CA PHE A 359 16.00 19.45 -5.65
C PHE A 359 14.88 18.67 -6.34
N TYR A 360 13.65 19.17 -6.24
CA TYR A 360 12.43 18.66 -6.84
C TYR A 360 11.83 19.74 -7.77
N PRO A 361 12.47 20.03 -8.92
CA PRO A 361 12.12 21.16 -9.78
C PRO A 361 10.78 21.01 -10.51
N MET A 362 10.12 19.85 -10.37
CA MET A 362 8.74 19.67 -10.83
C MET A 362 7.72 20.43 -9.97
N PHE A 363 8.08 20.82 -8.75
CA PHE A 363 7.27 21.70 -7.92
C PHE A 363 7.65 23.15 -8.22
N LEU A 364 6.67 23.94 -8.59
CA LEU A 364 6.86 25.36 -8.87
C LEU A 364 6.47 26.15 -7.63
N PRO A 365 7.40 26.80 -6.92
CA PRO A 365 7.04 27.53 -5.72
C PRO A 365 6.19 28.75 -6.03
N VAL A 366 5.24 29.06 -5.15
CA VAL A 366 4.41 30.27 -5.20
C VAL A 366 5.30 31.51 -5.15
N ARG A 367 6.34 31.47 -4.31
CA ARG A 367 7.30 32.56 -4.08
C ARG A 367 8.61 32.29 -4.81
N ALA A 368 9.26 33.36 -5.26
CA ALA A 368 10.62 33.28 -5.78
C ALA A 368 11.61 33.22 -4.61
N TYR A 369 12.46 32.20 -4.57
CA TYR A 369 13.53 32.10 -3.58
C TYR A 369 14.85 32.60 -4.14
N ASN A 370 15.61 33.31 -3.30
CA ASN A 370 16.99 33.68 -3.60
C ASN A 370 17.94 32.62 -3.00
N TYR A 371 18.52 31.79 -3.85
CA TYR A 371 19.41 30.71 -3.44
C TYR A 371 20.86 31.15 -3.17
N GLY A 372 21.26 32.36 -3.60
CA GLY A 372 22.66 32.78 -3.68
C GLY A 372 23.40 32.89 -2.34
N SER A 373 22.68 32.99 -1.22
CA SER A 373 23.25 33.08 0.13
C SER A 373 22.93 31.86 1.01
N LEU A 374 22.19 30.88 0.50
CA LEU A 374 21.73 29.75 1.30
C LEU A 374 22.77 28.63 1.29
N ARG A 375 23.17 28.17 2.47
CA ARG A 375 23.95 26.94 2.61
C ARG A 375 23.01 25.74 2.54
N SER A 376 23.30 24.78 1.66
CA SER A 376 22.52 23.56 1.55
C SER A 376 22.61 22.74 2.84
N PRO A 377 21.51 22.14 3.33
CA PRO A 377 21.55 21.32 4.52
C PRO A 377 22.37 20.06 4.23
N SER A 378 23.24 19.68 5.16
CA SER A 378 24.06 18.46 5.03
C SER A 378 23.23 17.18 5.11
N THR A 379 22.02 17.28 5.66
CA THR A 379 21.09 16.19 5.93
C THR A 379 20.32 15.74 4.68
N VAL A 380 20.17 16.60 3.68
CA VAL A 380 19.42 16.32 2.44
C VAL A 380 20.33 16.33 1.24
N ARG A 381 19.95 15.59 0.20
CA ARG A 381 20.72 15.48 -1.03
C ARG A 381 19.79 15.63 -2.22
N ARG A 382 20.31 16.19 -3.31
CA ARG A 382 19.57 16.21 -4.57
C ARG A 382 19.26 14.77 -4.99
N PRO A 383 18.00 14.43 -5.31
CA PRO A 383 17.63 13.13 -5.82
C PRO A 383 18.44 12.78 -7.06
N ASN A 384 18.97 11.56 -7.10
CA ASN A 384 19.65 10.99 -8.27
C ASN A 384 18.90 9.78 -8.85
N TYR A 385 17.75 9.46 -8.28
CA TYR A 385 16.93 8.35 -8.71
C TYR A 385 16.23 8.67 -10.04
N SER A 386 16.28 7.70 -10.95
CA SER A 386 15.44 7.65 -12.14
C SER A 386 15.04 6.20 -12.37
N PRO A 387 13.75 5.90 -12.61
CA PRO A 387 13.32 4.53 -12.87
C PRO A 387 14.11 3.96 -14.04
N THR A 388 14.66 2.75 -13.90
CA THR A 388 15.35 2.05 -14.97
C THR A 388 14.81 0.64 -15.11
N ARG A 389 14.60 0.20 -16.35
CA ARG A 389 14.12 -1.15 -16.62
C ARG A 389 15.13 -2.14 -16.08
N ARG A 390 14.72 -2.95 -15.10
CA ARG A 390 15.56 -4.01 -14.53
C ARG A 390 14.77 -5.31 -14.44
N PRO A 391 15.43 -6.48 -14.54
CA PRO A 391 14.78 -7.74 -14.21
C PRO A 391 14.28 -7.70 -12.77
N THR A 392 12.97 -7.84 -12.58
CA THR A 392 12.33 -8.00 -11.28
C THR A 392 11.69 -9.38 -11.19
N THR A 393 11.31 -9.79 -9.99
CA THR A 393 10.54 -11.03 -9.78
C THR A 393 9.21 -11.04 -10.57
N PHE A 394 8.70 -9.86 -10.93
CA PHE A 394 7.45 -9.68 -11.68
C PHE A 394 7.66 -9.52 -13.20
N SER A 395 8.90 -9.27 -13.64
CA SER A 395 9.22 -8.95 -15.05
C SER A 395 9.09 -10.10 -16.05
N SER A 396 9.08 -11.37 -15.60
CA SER A 396 8.92 -12.54 -16.49
C SER A 396 7.47 -12.92 -16.76
N ALA A 397 6.50 -12.19 -16.19
CA ALA A 397 5.09 -12.57 -16.20
C ALA A 397 4.25 -11.83 -17.26
N THR A 398 4.89 -10.96 -18.05
CA THR A 398 4.28 -10.12 -19.08
C THR A 398 4.17 -10.87 -20.42
N GLN A 399 3.52 -12.04 -20.43
CA GLN A 399 3.16 -12.70 -21.70
C GLN A 399 1.92 -11.98 -22.28
N GLY A 400 2.16 -10.84 -22.93
CA GLY A 400 1.09 -10.08 -23.60
C GLY A 400 1.07 -8.57 -23.33
N GLY A 401 2.20 -7.88 -23.46
CA GLY A 401 2.27 -6.50 -24.00
C GLY A 401 1.46 -5.35 -23.38
N ARG A 402 0.76 -5.50 -22.25
CA ARG A 402 0.04 -4.40 -21.59
C ARG A 402 0.49 -4.26 -20.14
N ALA A 403 1.13 -3.13 -19.84
CA ALA A 403 1.39 -2.67 -18.49
C ALA A 403 0.10 -2.06 -17.89
N GLY A 404 -0.11 -2.24 -16.59
CA GLY A 404 -1.26 -1.68 -15.87
C GLY A 404 -2.45 -2.64 -15.65
N VAL A 405 -3.04 -2.55 -14.45
CA VAL A 405 -4.23 -3.26 -13.94
C VAL A 405 -4.38 -4.70 -14.45
N GLY A 406 -3.69 -5.64 -13.78
CA GLY A 406 -3.79 -7.07 -14.10
C GLY A 406 -2.46 -7.84 -14.06
N LYS A 407 -1.46 -7.37 -13.29
CA LYS A 407 -0.20 -8.11 -13.12
C LYS A 407 -0.44 -9.52 -12.62
N THR A 408 0.16 -10.48 -13.30
CA THR A 408 0.13 -11.89 -12.91
C THR A 408 1.14 -12.12 -11.78
N LYS A 409 0.67 -12.70 -10.67
CA LYS A 409 1.53 -13.05 -9.54
C LYS A 409 2.55 -14.11 -9.98
N PRO A 410 3.84 -13.99 -9.59
CA PRO A 410 4.81 -15.06 -9.80
C PRO A 410 4.33 -16.38 -9.18
N ALA A 411 4.78 -17.51 -9.71
CA ALA A 411 4.41 -18.82 -9.18
C ALA A 411 4.68 -18.91 -7.67
N GLY A 412 3.66 -19.27 -6.88
CA GLY A 412 3.74 -19.40 -5.43
C GLY A 412 3.70 -18.09 -4.63
N PHE A 413 3.68 -16.91 -5.26
CA PHE A 413 3.59 -15.64 -4.55
C PHE A 413 2.16 -15.39 -4.03
N GLY A 414 2.00 -15.18 -2.72
CA GLY A 414 0.70 -14.90 -2.11
C GLY A 414 -0.28 -16.07 -2.28
N ARG A 415 0.24 -17.30 -2.33
CA ARG A 415 -0.55 -18.53 -2.48
C ARG A 415 -0.31 -19.44 -1.29
N VAL A 416 -1.37 -20.12 -0.86
CA VAL A 416 -1.33 -21.10 0.21
C VAL A 416 -1.98 -22.40 -0.25
N SER A 417 -1.38 -23.53 0.13
CA SER A 417 -1.98 -24.85 -0.14
C SER A 417 -2.86 -25.21 1.04
N THR A 418 -4.15 -25.44 0.79
CA THR A 418 -5.10 -25.83 1.82
C THR A 418 -5.36 -27.33 1.78
N ARG A 419 -5.64 -27.91 2.95
CA ARG A 419 -6.14 -29.27 3.09
C ARG A 419 -7.30 -29.26 4.06
N THR A 420 -8.46 -29.68 3.59
CA THR A 420 -9.66 -29.84 4.42
C THR A 420 -9.82 -31.29 4.82
N VAL A 421 -9.81 -31.56 6.13
CA VAL A 421 -10.04 -32.90 6.70
C VAL A 421 -11.14 -32.78 7.75
N ASN A 422 -12.18 -33.62 7.63
CA ASN A 422 -13.33 -33.62 8.55
C ASN A 422 -13.97 -32.24 8.75
N GLY A 423 -14.10 -31.46 7.67
CA GLY A 423 -14.69 -30.10 7.70
C GLY A 423 -13.77 -29.02 8.28
N LYS A 424 -12.54 -29.35 8.70
CA LYS A 424 -11.55 -28.37 9.16
C LYS A 424 -10.51 -28.10 8.08
N THR A 425 -10.40 -26.84 7.66
CA THR A 425 -9.38 -26.39 6.70
C THR A 425 -8.09 -26.05 7.43
N SER A 426 -7.00 -26.69 7.03
CA SER A 426 -5.64 -26.34 7.44
C SER A 426 -4.89 -25.79 6.23
N TYR A 427 -3.87 -24.96 6.45
CA TYR A 427 -2.98 -24.53 5.38
C TYR A 427 -1.58 -25.08 5.61
N THR A 428 -0.87 -25.25 4.51
CA THR A 428 0.58 -25.45 4.48
C THR A 428 1.15 -24.43 3.52
N SER A 429 2.32 -23.88 3.83
CA SER A 429 3.08 -23.10 2.86
C SER A 429 3.36 -23.99 1.65
N ALA A 430 3.18 -23.41 0.44
CA ALA A 430 3.10 -24.15 -0.82
C ALA A 430 4.35 -24.99 -1.17
N SER A 431 5.46 -24.87 -0.42
CA SER A 431 6.66 -25.72 -0.60
C SER A 431 6.98 -26.69 0.53
N SER A 432 6.18 -26.78 1.59
CA SER A 432 6.58 -27.55 2.79
C SER A 432 6.59 -29.09 2.63
N ARG A 433 6.36 -29.62 1.42
CA ARG A 433 6.52 -31.03 1.08
C ARG A 433 7.25 -31.24 -0.25
N THR A 434 8.57 -31.03 -0.28
CA THR A 434 9.44 -31.77 -1.22
C THR A 434 10.92 -31.70 -0.81
N ARG A 435 11.39 -32.77 -0.17
CA ARG A 435 12.77 -33.25 -0.35
C ARG A 435 12.77 -34.22 -1.54
N SER A 436 12.44 -33.76 -2.75
CA SER A 436 12.76 -34.49 -3.97
C SER A 436 12.77 -33.53 -5.16
N SER A 437 13.67 -33.83 -6.08
CA SER A 437 14.00 -33.11 -7.30
C SER A 437 12.80 -32.93 -8.23
N GLY A 438 12.29 -31.71 -8.35
CA GLY A 438 11.26 -31.33 -9.33
C GLY A 438 11.07 -29.82 -9.36
N SER A 439 11.03 -29.22 -10.55
CA SER A 439 11.26 -27.81 -10.87
C SER A 439 10.11 -26.84 -10.52
N GLY A 440 9.69 -26.77 -9.25
CA GLY A 440 8.65 -25.86 -8.78
C GLY A 440 9.03 -25.15 -7.48
N ARG A 441 10.14 -24.39 -7.48
CA ARG A 441 10.57 -23.62 -6.30
C ARG A 441 9.74 -22.34 -6.15
N SER A 442 8.93 -22.23 -5.10
CA SER A 442 8.73 -20.93 -4.45
C SER A 442 10.07 -20.54 -3.83
N GLY A 443 10.89 -19.84 -4.63
CA GLY A 443 12.19 -19.36 -4.19
C GLY A 443 12.04 -18.43 -2.99
N SER A 444 13.09 -18.31 -2.17
CA SER A 444 13.21 -17.21 -1.22
C SER A 444 13.02 -15.89 -1.97
N PHE A 445 11.89 -15.23 -1.73
CA PHE A 445 11.61 -13.94 -2.37
C PHE A 445 12.30 -12.85 -1.55
N GLY A 446 13.07 -11.96 -2.19
CA GLY A 446 13.69 -10.79 -1.55
C GLY A 446 15.17 -10.90 -1.14
N ARG A 447 15.97 -11.77 -1.76
CA ARG A 447 17.45 -11.71 -1.62
C ARG A 447 18.07 -10.97 -2.81
N SER A 448 18.54 -9.75 -2.59
CA SER A 448 19.52 -9.11 -3.48
C SER A 448 20.82 -9.91 -3.43
N GLY A 449 21.14 -10.60 -4.52
CA GLY A 449 22.37 -11.38 -4.65
C GLY A 449 23.56 -10.47 -4.87
N GLY A 450 24.25 -10.07 -3.80
CA GLY A 450 25.57 -9.46 -3.90
C GLY A 450 26.59 -10.46 -4.44
N ARG A 451 26.92 -10.39 -5.73
CA ARG A 451 28.09 -11.04 -6.31
C ARG A 451 29.34 -10.28 -5.85
N ARG A 452 30.04 -10.79 -4.84
CA ARG A 452 31.48 -10.52 -4.69
C ARG A 452 32.22 -11.37 -5.72
N SER A 453 32.81 -10.75 -6.73
CA SER A 453 33.88 -11.38 -7.50
C SER A 453 35.20 -11.10 -6.78
N SER A 454 35.76 -12.12 -6.14
CA SER A 454 37.19 -12.21 -5.90
C SER A 454 37.81 -12.94 -7.09
N GLY A 455 38.69 -12.25 -7.81
CA GLY A 455 39.48 -12.75 -8.93
C GLY A 455 40.39 -11.62 -9.39
#